data_AF-A0A937XU55-F1
#
_entry.id   AF-A0A937XU55-F1
#
_cell.length_a   1.000
_cell.length_b   1.000
_cell.length_c   1.000
_cell.angle_alpha   90.00
_cell.angle_beta   90.00
_cell.angle_gamma   90.00
#
_symmetry.space_group_name_H-M   'P 1'
#
loop_
_entity.id
_entity.type
_entity.pdbx_description
1 polymer ?
#
loop_
_entity_poly.entity_id
_entity_poly.type
_entity_poly.pdbx_seq_one_letter_code
_entity_poly.pdbx_strand_id
1 'polypeptide(L)'
;MTALKCWISEAASAKWGEVSGNFMGNVKATAPSAIVSEVSDIIANEKSVLYPRWWEAVPAELQGESVAELNSFMLDPTPETAAKVMANIEALHKQYWASHKN
;
A
#
# COMPACT_ATOMS: atom_id res chain seq x y z
N MET A 1 -12.46 -9.72 -24.37
CA MET A 1 -13.18 -8.53 -23.85
C MET A 1 -14.32 -8.88 -22.88
N THR A 2 -15.08 -9.97 -23.08
CA THR A 2 -16.20 -10.36 -22.19
C THR A 2 -15.79 -10.57 -20.73
N ALA A 3 -14.66 -11.25 -20.48
CA ALA A 3 -14.16 -11.48 -19.13
C ALA A 3 -13.85 -10.18 -18.38
N LEU A 4 -13.17 -9.22 -19.03
CA LEU A 4 -12.86 -7.92 -18.42
C LEU A 4 -14.12 -7.13 -18.09
N LYS A 5 -15.11 -7.11 -19.00
CA LYS A 5 -16.41 -6.44 -18.77
C LYS A 5 -17.16 -7.06 -17.58
N CYS A 6 -17.11 -8.39 -17.45
CA CYS A 6 -17.65 -9.07 -16.28
C CYS A 6 -16.93 -8.59 -15.02
N TRP A 7 -15.59 -8.65 -14.99
CA TRP A 7 -14.77 -8.32 -13.83
C TRP A 7 -15.02 -6.91 -13.29
N ILE A 8 -15.13 -5.90 -14.15
CA ILE A 8 -15.36 -4.51 -13.74
C ILE A 8 -16.83 -4.16 -13.48
N SER A 9 -17.76 -5.11 -13.69
CA SER A 9 -19.18 -4.87 -13.46
C SER A 9 -19.48 -4.68 -11.97
N GLU A 10 -20.57 -3.97 -11.68
CA GLU A 10 -21.07 -3.80 -10.31
C GLU A 10 -21.37 -5.14 -9.65
N ALA A 11 -22.06 -6.05 -10.37
CA ALA A 11 -22.41 -7.37 -9.87
C ALA A 11 -21.19 -8.22 -9.52
N ALA A 12 -20.16 -8.23 -10.37
CA ALA A 12 -18.93 -8.96 -10.09
C ALA A 12 -18.14 -8.33 -8.94
N SER A 13 -18.08 -6.99 -8.88
CA SER A 13 -17.41 -6.27 -7.80
C SER A 13 -18.09 -6.52 -6.45
N ALA A 14 -19.43 -6.51 -6.41
CA ALA A 14 -20.21 -6.82 -5.22
C ALA A 14 -19.99 -8.28 -4.78
N LYS A 15 -20.02 -9.23 -5.73
CA LYS A 15 -19.78 -10.64 -5.39
C LYS A 15 -18.36 -10.89 -4.91
N TRP A 16 -17.37 -10.23 -5.50
CA TRP A 16 -15.98 -10.27 -5.04
C TRP A 16 -15.84 -9.73 -3.62
N GLY A 17 -16.47 -8.58 -3.33
CA GLY A 17 -16.50 -8.00 -2.00
C GLY A 17 -17.12 -8.93 -0.96
N GLU A 18 -18.23 -9.58 -1.30
CA GLU A 18 -18.90 -10.55 -0.44
C GLU A 18 -18.00 -11.75 -0.09
N VAL A 19 -17.29 -12.33 -1.07
CA VAL A 19 -16.51 -13.55 -0.85
C VAL A 19 -15.12 -13.30 -0.26
N SER A 20 -14.51 -12.16 -0.58
CA SER A 20 -13.12 -11.87 -0.21
C SER A 20 -12.98 -10.84 0.91
N GLY A 21 -14.03 -10.06 1.18
CA GLY A 21 -13.96 -8.86 2.02
C GLY A 21 -13.21 -7.69 1.39
N ASN A 22 -12.63 -7.86 0.20
CA ASN A 22 -11.80 -6.84 -0.45
C ASN A 22 -12.63 -5.91 -1.34
N PHE A 23 -12.25 -4.64 -1.33
CA PHE A 23 -12.85 -3.64 -2.20
C PHE A 23 -12.06 -3.49 -3.51
N MET A 24 -12.77 -3.52 -4.64
CA MET A 24 -12.16 -3.35 -5.97
C MET A 24 -12.13 -1.89 -6.45
N GLY A 25 -12.60 -0.93 -5.65
CA GLY A 25 -12.66 0.47 -6.05
C GLY A 25 -13.87 0.85 -6.92
N ASN A 26 -14.81 -0.08 -7.16
CA ASN A 26 -16.06 0.24 -7.84
C ASN A 26 -17.07 0.83 -6.86
N VAL A 27 -17.12 2.16 -6.80
CA VAL A 27 -18.00 2.92 -5.88
C VAL A 27 -19.50 2.75 -6.14
N LYS A 28 -19.89 2.10 -7.24
CA LYS A 28 -21.30 1.76 -7.51
C LYS A 28 -21.72 0.44 -6.87
N ALA A 29 -20.76 -0.43 -6.54
CA ALA A 29 -21.05 -1.69 -5.88
C ALA A 29 -21.22 -1.47 -4.37
N THR A 30 -22.02 -2.31 -3.74
CA THR A 30 -22.11 -2.36 -2.28
C THR A 30 -20.73 -2.61 -1.67
N ALA A 31 -20.34 -1.78 -0.69
CA ALA A 31 -19.09 -1.94 0.00
C ALA A 31 -19.06 -3.28 0.76
N PRO A 32 -17.90 -3.97 0.81
CA PRO A 32 -17.76 -5.27 1.49
C PRO A 32 -17.89 -5.18 3.02
N SER A 33 -17.75 -3.98 3.60
CA SER A 33 -17.93 -3.74 5.04
C SER A 33 -18.30 -2.28 5.32
N ALA A 34 -18.83 -2.02 6.52
CA ALA A 34 -19.12 -0.67 6.98
C ALA A 34 -17.87 0.22 6.99
N ILE A 35 -16.70 -0.32 7.37
CA ILE A 35 -15.43 0.41 7.40
C ILE A 35 -15.04 0.86 5.99
N VAL A 36 -15.20 -0.02 4.98
CA VAL A 36 -14.89 0.36 3.59
C VAL A 36 -15.85 1.44 3.10
N SER A 37 -17.13 1.38 3.47
CA SER A 37 -18.09 2.44 3.14
C SER A 37 -17.66 3.78 3.74
N GLU A 38 -17.36 3.79 5.04
CA GLU A 38 -16.93 4.99 5.77
C GLU A 38 -15.66 5.61 5.16
N VAL A 39 -14.62 4.80 4.91
CA VAL A 39 -13.38 5.28 4.29
C VAL A 39 -13.61 5.79 2.87
N SER A 40 -14.50 5.16 2.10
CA SER A 40 -14.83 5.61 0.74
C SER A 40 -15.54 6.96 0.76
N ASP A 41 -16.43 7.19 1.72
CA ASP A 41 -17.12 8.47 1.90
C ASP A 41 -16.15 9.59 2.32
N ILE A 42 -15.19 9.30 3.21
CA ILE A 42 -14.13 10.24 3.58
C ILE A 42 -13.33 10.66 2.34
N ILE A 43 -12.85 9.68 1.55
CA ILE A 43 -12.06 9.95 0.35
C ILE A 43 -12.85 10.79 -0.66
N ALA A 44 -14.13 10.48 -0.87
CA ALA A 44 -14.99 11.19 -1.81
C ALA A 44 -15.26 12.65 -1.39
N ASN A 45 -15.41 12.90 -0.09
CA ASN A 45 -15.78 14.21 0.44
C ASN A 45 -14.56 15.14 0.65
N GLU A 46 -13.40 14.59 1.02
CA GLU A 46 -12.25 15.39 1.46
C GLU A 46 -11.28 15.80 0.35
N LYS A 47 -11.55 15.43 -0.92
CA LYS A 47 -10.61 15.64 -2.04
C LYS A 47 -9.20 15.11 -1.71
N SER A 48 -9.15 13.92 -1.10
CA SER A 48 -7.90 13.35 -0.60
C SER A 48 -6.86 13.21 -1.70
N VAL A 49 -5.59 13.47 -1.36
CA VAL A 49 -4.46 13.19 -2.24
C VAL A 49 -4.09 11.72 -2.10
N LEU A 50 -4.05 11.01 -3.21
CA LEU A 50 -3.63 9.62 -3.26
C LEU A 50 -2.11 9.54 -3.42
N TYR A 51 -1.46 8.86 -2.48
CA TYR A 51 -0.03 8.54 -2.56
C TYR A 51 0.16 7.05 -2.84
N PRO A 52 1.14 6.67 -3.67
CA PRO A 52 1.54 5.27 -3.77
C PRO A 52 2.01 4.79 -2.40
N ARG A 53 1.69 3.55 -2.01
CA ARG A 53 2.21 3.03 -0.75
C ARG A 53 3.71 2.84 -0.92
N TRP A 54 4.43 2.95 0.20
CA TRP A 54 5.87 2.70 0.24
C TRP A 54 6.25 1.37 -0.43
N TRP A 55 5.42 0.33 -0.24
CA TRP A 55 5.63 -0.99 -0.84
C TRP A 55 5.64 -0.99 -2.37
N GLU A 56 4.80 -0.17 -3.03
CA GLU A 56 4.83 -0.07 -4.50
C GLU A 56 5.96 0.84 -5.01
N ALA A 57 6.46 1.74 -4.17
CA ALA A 57 7.45 2.73 -4.55
C ALA A 57 8.90 2.25 -4.34
N VAL A 58 9.12 1.22 -3.53
CA VAL A 58 10.45 0.68 -3.20
C VAL A 58 10.78 -0.55 -4.05
N PRO A 59 12.00 -0.63 -4.62
CA PRO A 59 12.48 -1.83 -5.30
C PRO A 59 12.28 -3.09 -4.46
N ALA A 60 11.79 -4.17 -5.08
CA ALA A 60 11.42 -5.40 -4.38
C ALA A 60 12.58 -5.98 -3.55
N GLU A 61 13.80 -5.85 -4.06
CA GLU A 61 15.06 -6.29 -3.45
C GLU A 61 15.36 -5.54 -2.14
N LEU A 62 14.84 -4.33 -1.96
CA LEU A 62 15.07 -3.51 -0.77
C LEU A 62 13.95 -3.60 0.27
N GLN A 63 12.78 -4.15 -0.10
CA GLN A 63 11.61 -4.16 0.78
C GLN A 63 11.88 -4.93 2.09
N GLY A 64 12.43 -6.15 1.98
CA GLY A 64 12.71 -7.00 3.14
C GLY A 64 13.74 -6.40 4.10
N GLU A 65 14.88 -5.94 3.57
CA GLU A 65 15.96 -5.32 4.36
C GLU A 65 15.50 -4.03 5.04
N SER A 66 14.72 -3.20 4.34
CA SER A 66 14.19 -1.96 4.93
C SER A 66 13.17 -2.25 6.04
N VAL A 67 12.34 -3.30 5.89
CA VAL A 67 11.42 -3.74 6.96
C VAL A 67 12.19 -4.29 8.17
N ALA A 68 13.31 -4.99 7.95
CA ALA A 68 14.16 -5.47 9.04
C ALA A 68 14.75 -4.31 9.87
N GLU A 69 15.18 -3.24 9.21
CA GLU A 69 15.61 -2.02 9.90
C GLU A 69 14.46 -1.40 10.69
N LEU A 70 13.26 -1.26 10.12
CA LEU A 70 12.08 -0.76 10.83
C LEU A 70 11.70 -1.62 12.06
N ASN A 71 11.87 -2.95 11.98
CA ASN A 71 11.64 -3.84 13.12
C ASN A 71 12.61 -3.55 14.27
N SER A 72 13.84 -3.11 13.99
CA SER A 72 14.80 -2.77 15.05
C SER A 72 14.33 -1.57 15.90
N PHE A 73 13.66 -0.59 15.29
CA PHE A 73 13.03 0.51 16.01
C PHE A 73 11.86 0.03 16.89
N MET A 74 11.11 -0.97 16.45
CA MET A 74 10.03 -1.54 17.28
C MET A 74 10.57 -2.26 18.54
N LEU A 75 11.82 -2.71 18.51
CA LEU A 75 12.48 -3.34 19.66
C LEU A 75 13.11 -2.31 20.61
N ASP A 76 13.56 -1.16 20.08
CA ASP A 76 14.12 -0.05 20.86
C ASP A 76 13.71 1.31 20.25
N PRO A 77 12.55 1.87 20.64
CA PRO A 77 11.97 3.04 19.99
C PRO A 77 12.57 4.37 20.49
N THR A 78 13.89 4.50 20.41
CA THR A 78 14.62 5.71 20.80
C THR A 78 14.89 6.62 19.59
N PRO A 79 15.06 7.94 19.78
CA PRO A 79 15.48 8.84 18.71
C PRO A 79 16.78 8.42 18.01
N GLU A 80 17.73 7.87 18.77
CA GLU A 80 19.00 7.36 18.28
C GLU A 80 18.79 6.14 17.37
N THR A 81 17.95 5.20 17.79
CA THR A 81 17.62 4.02 16.96
C THR A 81 16.84 4.44 15.72
N ALA A 82 15.90 5.40 15.81
CA ALA A 82 15.21 5.94 14.65
C ALA A 82 16.19 6.56 13.63
N ALA A 83 17.12 7.40 14.09
CA ALA A 83 18.13 8.01 13.23
C ALA A 83 19.03 6.96 12.56
N LYS A 84 19.41 5.91 13.29
CA LYS A 84 20.20 4.80 12.76
C LYS A 84 19.43 4.01 11.70
N VAL A 85 18.19 3.64 11.96
CA VAL A 85 17.30 2.95 11.02
C VAL A 85 17.17 3.74 9.71
N MET A 86 16.91 5.05 9.82
CA MET A 86 16.79 5.89 8.64
C MET A 86 18.10 5.99 7.84
N ALA A 87 19.24 6.11 8.52
CA ALA A 87 20.55 6.14 7.88
C ALA A 87 20.88 4.83 7.15
N ASN A 88 20.53 3.68 7.75
CA ASN A 88 20.71 2.36 7.14
C ASN A 88 19.84 2.19 5.89
N ILE A 89 18.55 2.54 5.97
CA ILE A 89 17.63 2.48 4.83
C ILE A 89 18.14 3.39 3.69
N GLU A 90 18.62 4.60 4.00
CA GLU A 90 19.19 5.51 3.00
C GLU A 90 20.44 4.91 2.34
N ALA A 91 21.33 4.27 3.11
CA ALA A 91 22.52 3.62 2.59
C ALA A 91 22.19 2.47 1.63
N LEU A 92 21.21 1.62 1.99
CA LEU A 92 20.72 0.54 1.14
C LEU A 92 20.20 1.08 -0.21
N HIS A 93 19.40 2.14 -0.17
CA HIS A 93 18.87 2.77 -1.38
C HIS A 93 20.00 3.40 -2.23
N LYS A 94 20.94 4.11 -1.61
CA LYS A 94 22.10 4.68 -2.31
C LYS A 94 22.90 3.61 -3.04
N GLN A 95 23.16 2.48 -2.38
CA GLN A 95 23.88 1.36 -2.96
C GLN A 95 23.12 0.77 -4.15
N TYR A 96 21.84 0.50 -3.99
CA TYR A 96 20.99 -0.05 -5.05
C TYR A 96 20.95 0.85 -6.29
N TRP A 97 20.68 2.14 -6.12
CA TRP A 97 20.60 3.07 -7.26
C TRP A 97 21.96 3.33 -7.90
N ALA A 98 23.05 3.24 -7.14
CA ALA A 98 24.39 3.33 -7.70
C ALA A 98 24.76 2.12 -8.59
N SER A 99 24.24 0.93 -8.29
CA SER A 99 24.47 -0.29 -9.08
C SER A 99 23.48 -0.47 -10.24
N HIS A 100 22.36 0.26 -10.24
CA HIS A 100 21.32 0.21 -11.28
C HIS A 100 21.25 1.52 -12.08
N LYS A 101 22.42 2.05 -12.48
CA LYS A 101 22.46 3.19 -13.40
C LYS A 101 21.93 2.76 -14.77
N ASN A 102 20.85 3.41 -15.20
CA ASN A 102 20.36 3.35 -16.58
C ASN A 102 21.38 3.98 -17.53
#